data_AF-A0A645AG22-F1
#
_entry.id   AF-A0A645AG22-F1
#
_cell.length_a   1.000
_cell.length_b   1.000
_cell.length_c   1.000
_cell.angle_alpha   90.00
_cell.angle_beta   90.00
_cell.angle_gamma   90.00
#
_symmetry.space_group_name_H-M   'P 1'
#
loop_
_entity.id
_entity.type
_entity.pdbx_description
1 polymer ?
#
loop_
_entity_poly.entity_id
_entity_poly.type
_entity_poly.pdbx_seq_one_letter_code
_entity_poly.pdbx_strand_id
1 'polypeptide(L)'
;MSETAVSPHYIKFVSAVHYHQFQDATSKEWHDNGRTYKDWYIMRLAETYLLRAEAYLLKGEAENAVKDVNVIRNRAQATPVTSGDMSIDLILDERARELYGEEFRVNTLMRMGKLKEYLMKYNDCVKAKAYELPDYINKMPIPRSEIEANKEAILEQNPGYN
;
A
#
# COMPACT_ATOMS: atom_id res chain seq x y z
N MET A 1 -6.08 1.23 -39.47
CA MET A 1 -6.11 0.33 -38.31
C MET A 1 -6.20 1.21 -37.08
N SER A 2 -7.40 1.40 -36.54
CA SER A 2 -7.61 2.24 -35.35
C SER A 2 -7.26 1.44 -34.10
N GLU A 3 -6.32 1.96 -33.30
CA GLU A 3 -6.03 1.44 -31.96
C GLU A 3 -7.30 1.39 -31.12
N THR A 4 -7.71 0.19 -30.74
CA THR A 4 -8.71 -0.01 -29.70
C THR A 4 -8.07 0.36 -28.36
N ALA A 5 -8.45 1.51 -27.81
CA ALA A 5 -8.13 1.86 -26.44
C ALA A 5 -8.69 0.77 -25.51
N VAL A 6 -7.82 -0.11 -25.01
CA VAL A 6 -8.20 -1.14 -24.06
C VAL A 6 -8.39 -0.45 -22.71
N SER A 7 -9.63 -0.05 -22.42
CA SER A 7 -10.01 0.45 -21.10
C SER A 7 -9.87 -0.73 -20.10
N PRO A 8 -9.08 -0.62 -19.02
CA PRO A 8 -8.86 -1.75 -18.12
C PRO A 8 -10.18 -2.09 -17.39
N HIS A 9 -10.69 -3.28 -17.69
CA HIS A 9 -11.92 -3.83 -17.12
C HIS A 9 -11.65 -4.34 -15.71
N TYR A 10 -11.83 -3.50 -14.68
CA TYR A 10 -12.26 -3.88 -13.33
C TYR A 10 -12.78 -2.62 -12.60
N ILE A 11 -13.93 -2.11 -13.05
CA ILE A 11 -14.68 -1.09 -12.31
C ILE A 11 -15.75 -1.82 -11.50
N LYS A 12 -15.66 -1.77 -10.17
CA LYS A 12 -16.74 -2.20 -9.28
C LYS A 12 -17.55 -0.96 -8.90
N PHE A 13 -18.83 -0.97 -9.23
CA PHE A 13 -19.80 0.09 -8.92
C PHE A 13 -19.76 0.44 -7.43
N VAL A 14 -19.52 1.73 -7.13
CA VAL A 14 -19.90 2.31 -5.84
C VAL A 14 -21.42 2.37 -5.80
N SER A 15 -21.97 2.04 -4.65
CA SER A 15 -23.40 1.96 -4.35
C SER A 15 -24.23 3.09 -4.96
N ALA A 16 -25.50 2.80 -5.28
CA ALA A 16 -26.51 3.77 -5.69
C ALA A 16 -26.88 4.76 -4.56
N VAL A 17 -25.94 5.62 -4.18
CA VAL A 17 -26.17 6.66 -3.16
C VAL A 17 -26.54 7.94 -3.88
N HIS A 18 -27.81 8.28 -3.82
CA HIS A 18 -28.36 9.47 -4.44
C HIS A 18 -27.83 10.73 -3.75
N TYR A 19 -27.44 11.71 -4.58
CA TYR A 19 -27.35 13.13 -4.24
C TYR A 19 -28.59 13.53 -3.42
N HIS A 20 -28.43 14.30 -2.33
CA HIS A 20 -29.48 14.74 -1.38
C HIS A 20 -29.83 13.80 -0.19
N GLN A 21 -28.85 13.22 0.52
CA GLN A 21 -29.17 12.42 1.72
C GLN A 21 -29.66 13.22 2.93
N PHE A 22 -29.25 14.48 3.07
CA PHE A 22 -29.59 15.30 4.23
C PHE A 22 -29.94 16.73 3.81
N GLN A 23 -31.11 17.19 4.21
CA GLN A 23 -31.54 18.58 4.08
C GLN A 23 -31.36 19.26 5.43
N ASP A 24 -30.64 20.37 5.49
CA ASP A 24 -30.57 21.15 6.73
C ASP A 24 -31.98 21.62 7.10
N ALA A 25 -32.37 21.39 8.35
CA ALA A 25 -33.71 21.72 8.83
C ALA A 25 -33.96 23.23 8.81
N THR A 26 -32.89 24.04 8.91
CA THR A 26 -32.95 25.50 8.99
C THR A 26 -32.82 26.16 7.61
N SER A 27 -31.74 25.91 6.87
CA SER A 27 -31.52 26.52 5.55
C SER A 27 -32.35 25.88 4.42
N LYS A 28 -32.86 24.66 4.64
CA LYS A 28 -33.49 23.81 3.61
C LYS A 28 -32.56 23.47 2.44
N GLU A 29 -31.27 23.74 2.56
CA GLU A 29 -30.28 23.36 1.55
C GLU A 29 -29.86 21.91 1.74
N TRP A 30 -29.53 21.26 0.62
CA TRP A 30 -29.02 19.90 0.61
C TRP A 30 -27.51 19.92 0.81
N HIS A 31 -27.04 19.18 1.81
CA HIS A 31 -25.62 19.06 2.09
C HIS A 31 -25.21 17.60 2.19
N ASP A 32 -24.01 17.29 1.72
CA ASP A 32 -23.40 15.95 1.80
C ASP A 32 -22.70 15.71 3.15
N ASN A 33 -22.76 16.66 4.09
CA ASN A 33 -22.06 16.63 5.38
C ASN A 33 -20.55 16.31 5.23
N GLY A 34 -19.93 16.82 4.15
CA GLY A 34 -18.51 16.56 3.85
C GLY A 34 -18.21 15.14 3.36
N ARG A 35 -19.22 14.33 3.05
CA ARG A 35 -19.03 12.97 2.52
C ARG A 35 -18.69 13.02 1.05
N THR A 36 -17.50 12.53 0.72
CA THR A 36 -17.05 12.39 -0.67
C THR A 36 -17.36 10.99 -1.19
N TYR A 37 -18.19 10.88 -2.22
CA TYR A 37 -18.56 9.62 -2.89
C TYR A 37 -17.63 9.27 -4.05
N LYS A 38 -16.33 9.54 -3.90
CA LYS A 38 -15.36 9.22 -4.94
C LYS A 38 -14.98 7.73 -4.88
N ASP A 39 -14.93 7.13 -6.04
CA ASP A 39 -14.42 5.78 -6.22
C ASP A 39 -12.97 5.71 -5.71
N TRP A 40 -12.68 4.68 -4.92
CA TRP A 40 -11.33 4.39 -4.44
C TRP A 40 -10.86 3.07 -5.05
N TYR A 41 -9.71 3.11 -5.72
CA TYR A 41 -9.03 1.92 -6.17
C TYR A 41 -8.62 1.05 -4.97
N ILE A 42 -9.22 -0.14 -4.88
CA ILE A 42 -8.81 -1.18 -3.91
C ILE A 42 -7.68 -2.04 -4.49
N MET A 43 -7.65 -2.20 -5.81
CA MET A 43 -6.67 -3.02 -6.51
C MET A 43 -6.59 -2.57 -7.97
N ARG A 44 -5.39 -2.64 -8.55
CA ARG A 44 -5.18 -2.31 -9.96
C ARG A 44 -4.03 -3.10 -10.56
N LEU A 45 -4.03 -3.19 -11.88
CA LEU A 45 -3.10 -4.05 -12.62
C LEU A 45 -1.61 -3.73 -12.36
N ALA A 46 -1.26 -2.46 -12.12
CA ALA A 46 0.13 -2.11 -11.81
C ALA A 46 0.62 -2.72 -10.50
N GLU A 47 -0.25 -2.87 -9.49
CA GLU A 47 0.11 -3.56 -8.26
C GLU A 47 0.46 -5.02 -8.54
N THR A 48 -0.32 -5.70 -9.39
CA THR A 48 -0.07 -7.08 -9.78
C THR A 48 1.28 -7.24 -10.48
N TYR A 49 1.66 -6.31 -11.36
CA TYR A 49 2.99 -6.30 -11.98
C TYR A 49 4.09 -6.16 -10.94
N LEU A 50 3.94 -5.27 -9.95
CA LEU A 50 4.95 -5.09 -8.89
C LEU A 50 5.06 -6.32 -7.97
N LEU A 51 3.94 -6.94 -7.60
CA LEU A 51 3.93 -8.19 -6.81
C LEU A 51 4.59 -9.34 -7.58
N ARG A 52 4.32 -9.42 -8.89
CA ARG A 52 4.92 -10.45 -9.75
C ARG A 52 6.42 -10.20 -9.95
N ALA A 53 6.84 -8.95 -10.15
CA ALA A 53 8.25 -8.57 -10.21
C ALA A 53 8.99 -8.92 -8.92
N GLU A 54 8.38 -8.66 -7.76
CA GLU A 54 8.91 -9.05 -6.45
C GLU A 54 9.11 -10.56 -6.36
N ALA A 55 8.09 -11.35 -6.72
CA ALA A 55 8.16 -12.80 -6.72
C ALA A 55 9.24 -13.34 -7.68
N TYR A 56 9.36 -12.78 -8.88
CA TYR A 56 10.42 -13.15 -9.83
C TYR A 56 11.81 -12.87 -9.28
N LEU A 57 12.01 -11.72 -8.64
CA LEU A 57 13.29 -11.37 -8.04
C LEU A 57 13.68 -12.36 -6.93
N LEU A 58 12.72 -12.73 -6.07
CA LEU A 58 12.94 -13.74 -5.03
C LEU A 58 13.22 -15.15 -5.59
N LYS A 59 12.70 -15.44 -6.78
CA LYS A 59 12.97 -16.70 -7.51
C LYS A 59 14.32 -16.68 -8.25
N GLY A 60 15.02 -15.55 -8.29
CA GLY A 60 16.27 -15.38 -9.05
C GLY A 60 16.05 -15.10 -10.54
N GLU A 61 14.82 -14.81 -10.97
CA GLU A 61 14.46 -14.52 -12.36
C GLU A 61 14.42 -12.99 -12.62
N ALA A 62 15.57 -12.32 -12.43
CA ALA A 62 15.66 -10.87 -12.53
C ALA A 62 15.18 -10.32 -13.89
N GLU A 63 15.44 -11.03 -15.00
CA GLU A 63 14.99 -10.63 -16.34
C GLU A 63 13.46 -10.53 -16.46
N ASN A 64 12.72 -11.41 -15.77
CA ASN A 64 11.26 -11.37 -15.78
C ASN A 64 10.73 -10.24 -14.90
N ALA A 65 11.41 -9.96 -13.78
CA ALA A 65 11.10 -8.80 -12.94
C ALA A 65 11.29 -7.47 -13.69
N VAL A 66 12.37 -7.34 -14.49
CA VAL A 66 12.61 -6.17 -15.36
C VAL A 66 11.47 -5.94 -16.33
N LYS A 67 10.98 -7.00 -16.99
CA LYS A 67 9.88 -6.90 -17.95
C LYS A 67 8.64 -6.31 -17.28
N ASP A 68 8.29 -6.78 -16.10
CA ASP A 68 7.12 -6.30 -15.35
C ASP A 68 7.27 -4.85 -14.87
N VAL A 69 8.43 -4.49 -14.29
CA VAL A 69 8.69 -3.11 -13.84
C VAL A 69 8.70 -2.14 -15.01
N ASN A 70 9.28 -2.53 -16.15
CA ASN A 70 9.33 -1.68 -17.34
C ASN A 70 7.95 -1.46 -17.98
N VAL A 71 6.97 -2.36 -17.80
CA VAL A 71 5.58 -2.07 -18.24
C VAL A 71 5.05 -0.81 -17.54
N ILE A 72 5.27 -0.70 -16.23
CA ILE A 72 4.82 0.43 -15.42
C ILE A 72 5.61 1.69 -15.77
N ARG A 73 6.95 1.58 -15.82
CA ARG A 73 7.85 2.71 -16.10
C ARG A 73 7.63 3.28 -17.49
N ASN A 74 7.47 2.43 -18.51
CA ASN A 74 7.19 2.88 -19.88
C ASN A 74 5.86 3.63 -19.96
N ARG A 75 4.81 3.13 -19.28
CA ARG A 75 3.52 3.81 -19.21
C ARG A 75 3.63 5.17 -18.49
N ALA A 76 4.49 5.28 -17.49
CA ALA A 76 4.80 6.53 -16.80
C ALA A 76 5.86 7.41 -17.51
N GLN A 77 6.35 7.01 -18.69
CA GLN A 77 7.45 7.68 -19.41
C GLN A 77 8.74 7.83 -18.58
N ALA A 78 8.97 6.93 -17.64
CA ALA A 78 10.18 6.87 -16.83
C ALA A 78 11.29 6.08 -17.53
N THR A 79 12.54 6.35 -17.17
CA THR A 79 13.72 5.66 -17.73
C THR A 79 13.63 4.15 -17.49
N PRO A 80 13.70 3.29 -18.51
CA PRO A 80 13.69 1.84 -18.32
C PRO A 80 14.83 1.36 -17.44
N VAL A 81 14.61 0.29 -16.68
CA VAL A 81 15.62 -0.37 -15.84
C VAL A 81 16.18 -1.61 -16.52
N THR A 82 17.41 -1.98 -16.16
CA THR A 82 18.06 -3.21 -16.63
C THR A 82 18.08 -4.28 -15.54
N SER A 83 18.48 -5.51 -15.88
CA SER A 83 18.59 -6.61 -14.91
C SER A 83 19.64 -6.34 -13.84
N GLY A 84 20.69 -5.56 -14.14
CA GLY A 84 21.72 -5.18 -13.18
C GLY A 84 21.23 -4.21 -12.10
N ASP A 85 20.15 -3.48 -12.37
CA ASP A 85 19.57 -2.51 -11.43
C ASP A 85 18.53 -3.15 -10.51
N MET A 86 18.10 -4.38 -10.82
CA MET A 86 16.99 -5.02 -10.12
C MET A 86 17.37 -5.37 -8.68
N SER A 87 16.67 -4.71 -7.77
CA SER A 87 16.76 -4.95 -6.34
C SER A 87 15.38 -4.80 -5.71
N ILE A 88 15.22 -5.36 -4.52
CA ILE A 88 14.01 -5.18 -3.73
C ILE A 88 13.75 -3.70 -3.44
N ASP A 89 14.81 -2.93 -3.20
CA ASP A 89 14.69 -1.50 -2.93
C ASP A 89 14.20 -0.72 -4.17
N LEU A 90 14.65 -1.10 -5.37
CA LEU A 90 14.13 -0.52 -6.63
C LEU A 90 12.64 -0.82 -6.83
N ILE A 91 12.20 -2.05 -6.55
CA ILE A 91 10.77 -2.43 -6.61
C ILE A 91 9.98 -1.63 -5.58
N LEU A 92 10.51 -1.50 -4.36
CA LEU A 92 9.88 -0.72 -3.29
C LEU A 92 9.78 0.76 -3.65
N ASP A 93 10.79 1.34 -4.27
CA ASP A 93 10.78 2.73 -4.73
C ASP A 93 9.78 2.95 -5.86
N GLU A 94 9.73 2.04 -6.84
CA GLU A 94 8.74 2.10 -7.92
C GLU A 94 7.33 1.98 -7.37
N ARG A 95 7.12 1.06 -6.43
CA ARG A 95 5.84 0.86 -5.75
C ARG A 95 5.38 2.10 -5.00
N ALA A 96 6.29 2.84 -4.37
CA ALA A 96 5.98 4.09 -3.68
C ALA A 96 5.55 5.22 -4.63
N ARG A 97 6.16 5.31 -5.82
CA ARG A 97 5.77 6.29 -6.86
C ARG A 97 4.43 5.94 -7.49
N GLU A 98 4.22 4.65 -7.73
CA GLU A 98 3.10 4.13 -8.49
C GLU A 98 1.82 4.05 -7.65
N LEU A 99 1.90 3.57 -6.39
CA LEU A 99 0.75 3.33 -5.52
C LEU A 99 0.61 4.36 -4.39
N TYR A 100 1.11 5.59 -4.60
CA TYR A 100 1.01 6.65 -3.60
C TYR A 100 -0.46 6.94 -3.25
N GLY A 101 -0.82 6.77 -1.97
CA GLY A 101 -2.19 6.98 -1.46
C GLY A 101 -3.16 5.82 -1.76
N GLU A 102 -2.75 4.81 -2.50
CA GLU A 102 -3.56 3.64 -2.83
C GLU A 102 -3.16 2.40 -2.02
N GLU A 103 -1.88 2.28 -1.64
CA GLU A 103 -1.42 1.17 -0.81
C GLU A 103 -1.18 1.56 0.65
N PHE A 104 -1.44 0.62 1.56
CA PHE A 104 -0.94 0.69 2.93
C PHE A 104 0.54 0.34 2.95
N ARG A 105 1.39 1.32 2.69
CA ARG A 105 2.85 1.15 2.58
C ARG A 105 3.46 0.45 3.80
N VAL A 106 2.94 0.73 5.00
CA VAL A 106 3.39 0.10 6.25
C VAL A 106 3.25 -1.42 6.19
N ASN A 107 2.15 -1.94 5.63
CA ASN A 107 1.92 -3.39 5.54
C ASN A 107 2.93 -4.05 4.60
N THR A 108 3.24 -3.42 3.46
CA THR A 108 4.27 -3.90 2.52
C THR A 108 5.64 -3.94 3.19
N LEU A 109 6.04 -2.86 3.86
CA LEU A 109 7.32 -2.79 4.56
C LEU A 109 7.41 -3.79 5.72
N MET A 110 6.29 -4.02 6.44
CA MET A 110 6.20 -5.04 7.48
C MET A 110 6.39 -6.44 6.91
N ARG A 111 5.68 -6.77 5.82
CA ARG A 111 5.79 -8.07 5.16
C ARG A 111 7.22 -8.36 4.69
N MET A 112 7.95 -7.33 4.26
CA MET A 112 9.31 -7.46 3.73
C MET A 112 10.40 -7.28 4.81
N GLY A 113 10.04 -7.03 6.07
CA GLY A 113 11.00 -6.82 7.16
C GLY A 113 11.80 -5.52 7.03
N LYS A 114 11.37 -4.59 6.19
CA LYS A 114 12.08 -3.34 5.86
C LYS A 114 11.55 -2.11 6.60
N LEU A 115 10.55 -2.28 7.47
CA LEU A 115 9.91 -1.16 8.17
C LEU A 115 10.90 -0.32 8.98
N LYS A 116 11.71 -0.95 9.84
CA LYS A 116 12.70 -0.24 10.65
C LYS A 116 13.70 0.52 9.78
N GLU A 117 14.27 -0.15 8.79
CA GLU A 117 15.24 0.44 7.85
C GLU A 117 14.68 1.71 7.18
N TYR A 118 13.47 1.62 6.62
CA TYR A 118 12.83 2.73 5.91
C TYR A 118 12.41 3.86 6.85
N LEU A 119 11.92 3.55 8.05
CA LEU A 119 11.58 4.56 9.05
C LEU A 119 12.82 5.34 9.48
N MET A 120 13.92 4.67 9.78
CA MET A 120 15.18 5.34 10.14
C MET A 120 15.74 6.19 8.99
N LYS A 121 15.58 5.76 7.74
CA LYS A 121 16.09 6.46 6.55
C LYS A 121 15.27 7.69 6.18
N TYR A 122 13.93 7.56 6.13
CA TYR A 122 13.07 8.56 5.51
C TYR A 122 12.17 9.32 6.48
N ASN A 123 11.94 8.85 7.71
CA ASN A 123 11.05 9.53 8.65
C ASN A 123 11.79 10.60 9.47
N ASP A 124 11.53 11.87 9.16
CA ASP A 124 12.16 13.00 9.86
C ASP A 124 11.80 13.06 11.34
N CYS A 125 10.61 12.62 11.75
CA CYS A 125 10.24 12.57 13.17
C CYS A 125 11.08 11.56 13.96
N VAL A 126 11.43 10.42 13.35
CA VAL A 126 12.29 9.40 13.96
C VAL A 126 13.72 9.93 14.07
N LYS A 127 14.25 10.49 12.96
CA LYS A 127 15.60 11.06 12.91
C LYS A 127 15.79 12.23 13.87
N ALA A 128 14.86 13.18 13.87
CA ALA A 128 14.96 14.39 14.70
C ALA A 128 14.89 14.10 16.20
N LYS A 129 14.17 13.04 16.59
CA LYS A 129 14.02 12.62 17.99
C LYS A 129 15.06 11.59 18.44
N ALA A 130 15.98 11.21 17.55
CA ALA A 130 17.01 10.19 17.80
C ALA A 130 16.41 8.89 18.37
N TYR A 131 15.21 8.50 17.91
CA TYR A 131 14.58 7.26 18.38
C TYR A 131 15.31 6.06 17.80
N GLU A 132 15.79 5.18 18.68
CA GLU A 132 16.20 3.83 18.28
C GLU A 132 14.97 2.94 18.19
N LEU A 133 14.56 2.62 16.96
CA LEU A 133 13.43 1.74 16.75
C LEU A 133 13.78 0.29 17.10
N PRO A 134 12.94 -0.41 17.88
CA PRO A 134 13.17 -1.80 18.21
C PRO A 134 13.01 -2.70 16.97
N ASP A 135 13.71 -3.84 16.95
CA ASP A 135 13.66 -4.78 15.81
C ASP A 135 12.30 -5.49 15.67
N TYR A 136 11.56 -5.62 16.78
CA TYR A 136 10.26 -6.28 16.81
C TYR A 136 9.10 -5.41 16.30
N ILE A 137 9.34 -4.15 15.91
CA ILE A 137 8.31 -3.20 15.42
C ILE A 137 7.60 -3.69 14.15
N ASN A 138 8.15 -4.70 13.49
CA ASN A 138 7.57 -5.33 12.30
C ASN A 138 6.23 -6.02 12.59
N LYS A 139 5.94 -6.35 13.85
CA LYS A 139 4.64 -6.87 14.31
C LYS A 139 4.05 -5.89 15.32
N MET A 140 2.79 -5.52 15.15
CA MET A 140 2.12 -4.64 16.13
C MET A 140 1.79 -5.41 17.41
N PRO A 141 1.71 -4.74 18.58
CA PRO A 141 1.27 -5.37 19.82
C PRO A 141 -0.18 -5.85 19.70
N ILE A 142 -0.46 -6.99 20.33
CA ILE A 142 -1.83 -7.46 20.55
C ILE A 142 -2.47 -6.53 21.61
N PRO A 143 -3.67 -5.97 21.37
CA PRO A 143 -4.33 -5.12 22.35
C PRO A 143 -4.56 -5.86 23.67
N ARG A 144 -4.23 -5.21 24.79
CA ARG A 144 -4.33 -5.82 26.13
C ARG A 144 -5.75 -6.28 26.46
N SER A 145 -6.77 -5.56 26.00
CA SER A 145 -8.17 -5.94 26.16
C SER A 145 -8.49 -7.30 25.55
N GLU A 146 -7.89 -7.64 24.41
CA GLU A 146 -8.10 -8.93 23.75
C GLU A 146 -7.43 -10.07 24.51
N ILE A 147 -6.25 -9.81 25.08
CA ILE A 147 -5.55 -10.80 25.92
C ILE A 147 -6.35 -11.07 27.20
N GLU A 148 -6.85 -10.02 27.86
CA GLU A 148 -7.64 -10.15 29.09
C GLU A 148 -9.04 -10.75 28.85
N ALA A 149 -9.62 -10.49 27.67
CA ALA A 149 -10.93 -11.04 27.29
C ALA A 149 -10.88 -12.54 26.96
N ASN A 150 -9.74 -13.07 26.52
CA ASN A 150 -9.59 -14.47 26.18
C ASN A 150 -9.50 -15.34 27.45
N LYS A 151 -10.57 -16.10 27.72
CA LYS A 151 -10.69 -16.99 28.89
C LYS A 151 -10.43 -18.46 28.57
N GLU A 152 -10.50 -18.84 27.29
CA GLU A 152 -10.44 -20.24 26.86
C GLU A 152 -9.01 -20.69 26.53
N ALA A 153 -8.14 -19.75 26.16
CA ALA A 153 -6.72 -20.02 25.88
C ALA A 153 -5.82 -18.87 26.34
N ILE A 154 -4.56 -19.19 26.64
CA ILE A 154 -3.54 -18.17 26.92
C ILE A 154 -3.16 -17.53 25.59
N LEU A 155 -3.49 -16.25 25.43
CA LEU A 155 -3.04 -15.43 24.29
C LEU A 155 -1.73 -14.74 24.66
N GLU A 156 -0.61 -15.31 24.24
CA GLU A 156 0.71 -14.71 24.47
C GLU A 156 0.92 -13.47 23.60
N GLN A 157 1.58 -12.47 24.17
CA GLN A 157 1.91 -11.23 23.48
C GLN A 157 3.01 -11.47 22.42
N ASN A 158 3.04 -10.63 21.39
CA ASN A 158 4.13 -10.62 20.42
C ASN A 158 5.48 -10.34 21.10
N PRO A 159 6.58 -11.01 20.70
CA PRO A 159 7.89 -10.83 21.31
C PRO A 159 8.33 -9.36 21.32
N GLY A 160 8.86 -8.90 22.45
CA GLY A 160 9.33 -7.52 22.65
C GLY A 160 8.27 -6.55 23.17
N TYR A 161 7.01 -6.97 23.25
CA TYR A 161 5.94 -6.21 23.91
C TYR A 161 5.61 -6.85 25.26
N ASN A 162 5.53 -6.01 26.30
CA ASN A 162 5.22 -6.41 27.68
C ASN A 162 3.92 -5.77 28.15
#